data_AF-A0A3B9BJY6-F1
#
_entry.id   AF-A0A3B9BJY6-F1
#
_cell.length_a   1.000
_cell.length_b   1.000
_cell.length_c   1.000
_cell.angle_alpha   90.00
_cell.angle_beta   90.00
_cell.angle_gamma   90.00
#
_symmetry.space_group_name_H-M   'P 1'
#
loop_
_entity.id
_entity.type
_entity.pdbx_description
1 polymer ?
#
loop_
_entity_poly.entity_id
_entity_poly.type
_entity_poly.pdbx_seq_one_letter_code
_entity_poly.pdbx_strand_id
1 'polypeptide(L)' 'MSRRKKVYEGKAKILYEGPEAGTLIQYFK' A
#
# COMPACT_ATOMS: atom_id res chain seq x y z
N MET A 1 -4.34 -3.90 -15.63
CA MET A 1 -3.91 -4.96 -14.68
C MET A 1 -2.66 -4.50 -13.94
N SER A 2 -2.79 -4.24 -12.64
CA SER A 2 -1.72 -4.28 -11.63
C SER A 2 -2.42 -3.91 -10.32
N ARG A 3 -3.17 -4.86 -9.76
CA ARG A 3 -3.81 -4.67 -8.44
C ARG A 3 -2.68 -4.48 -7.44
N ARG A 4 -2.35 -3.23 -7.09
CA ARG A 4 -1.44 -2.92 -5.98
C ARG A 4 -1.95 -3.70 -4.77
N LYS A 5 -1.17 -4.66 -4.28
CA LYS A 5 -1.56 -5.44 -3.10
C LYS A 5 -1.67 -4.46 -1.94
N LYS A 6 -2.88 -4.30 -1.42
CA LYS A 6 -3.11 -3.65 -0.13
C LYS A 6 -2.49 -4.55 0.92
N VAL A 7 -1.44 -4.07 1.58
CA VAL A 7 -0.74 -4.79 2.64
C VAL A 7 -1.47 -4.59 3.97
N TYR A 8 -2.01 -3.39 4.17
CA TYR A 8 -2.74 -3.05 5.38
C TYR A 8 -3.74 -1.92 5.12
N GLU A 9 -4.94 -2.03 5.68
CA GLU A 9 -5.93 -0.97 5.65
C GLU A 9 -6.31 -0.59 7.08
N GLY A 10 -5.88 0.60 7.50
CA GLY A 10 -6.21 1.18 8.78
C GLY A 10 -7.32 2.23 8.68
N LYS A 11 -7.72 2.74 9.84
CA LYS A 11 -8.73 3.81 9.95
C LYS A 11 -8.26 5.13 9.34
N ALA A 12 -6.96 5.44 9.47
CA ALA A 12 -6.38 6.71 9.03
C ALA A 12 -5.44 6.59 7.81
N LYS A 13 -5.04 5.37 7.42
CA LYS A 13 -4.10 5.16 6.32
C LYS A 13 -4.23 3.79 5.68
N ILE A 14 -3.79 3.67 4.44
CA ILE A 14 -3.75 2.46 3.63
C ILE A 14 -2.31 2.26 3.17
N LEU A 15 -1.76 1.06 3.37
CA LEU A 15 -0.44 0.67 2.89
C LEU A 15 -0.60 -0.21 1.65
N TYR A 16 0.15 0.15 0.62
CA TYR A 16 0.27 -0.60 -0.63
C TYR A 16 1.68 -1.12 -0.79
N GLU A 17 1.82 -2.27 -1.41
CA GLU A 17 3.10 -2.76 -1.90
C GLU A 17 3.60 -1.83 -3.02
N GLY A 18 4.86 -1.38 -2.90
CA GLY A 18 5.54 -0.57 -3.89
C GLY A 18 6.00 -1.40 -5.09
N PRO A 19 6.46 -0.74 -6.17
CA PRO A 19 6.97 -1.43 -7.36
C PRO A 19 8.28 -2.18 -7.10
N GLU A 20 9.07 -1.77 -6.11
CA GLU A 20 10.31 -2.42 -5.69
C GLU A 20 10.07 -3.30 -4.46
N ALA A 21 10.70 -4.48 -4.45
CA ALA A 21 10.59 -5.41 -3.33
C ALA A 21 11.09 -4.75 -2.03
N GLY A 22 10.24 -4.76 -1.00
CA GLY A 22 10.52 -4.12 0.29
C GLY A 22 10.10 -2.65 0.38
N THR A 23 9.57 -2.06 -0.70
CA THR A 23 9.02 -0.70 -0.66
C THR A 23 7.54 -0.72 -0.33
N LEU A 24 7.09 0.22 0.52
CA LEU A 24 5.69 0.42 0.87
C LEU A 24 5.26 1.85 0.54
N ILE A 25 4.10 1.98 -0.11
CA ILE A 25 3.48 3.26 -0.40
C ILE A 25 2.37 3.49 0.62
N GLN A 26 2.51 4.55 1.42
CA GLN A 26 1.53 4.94 2.41
C GLN A 26 0.60 6.02 1.86
N TYR A 27 -0.70 5.72 1.85
CA TYR A 27 -1.76 6.65 1.51
C TYR A 27 -2.53 7.02 2.78
N PHE A 28 -2.59 8.28 3.13
CA PHE A 28 -3.42 8.74 4.23
C PHE A 28 -4.85 8.93 3.72
N LYS A 29 -5.82 8.48 4.52
CA LYS A 29 -7.25 8.73 4.25
C LYS A 29 -7.58 10.19 4.51
#